data_AF-A0A6N7H6A3-F1
#
_entry.id   AF-A0A6N7H6A3-F1
#
_cell.length_a   1.000
_cell.length_b   1.000
_cell.length_c   1.000
_cell.angle_alpha   90.00
_cell.angle_beta   90.00
_cell.angle_gamma   90.00
#
_symmetry.space_group_name_H-M   'P 1'
#
loop_
_entity.id
_entity.type
_entity.pdbx_description
1 polymer ?
#
loop_
_entity_poly.entity_id
_entity_poly.type
_entity_poly.pdbx_seq_one_letter_code
_entity_poly.pdbx_strand_id
1 'polypeptide(L)'
;MHPQVVLVPTEGVDAFAAGPARIVVTTGMRVALDAGRYAATIAHERCHLEGRHHDLVGLARRASAIHPLLAPMVRHVESLVERAADEAAADALSDRRQVAQRDWHRRAARRQAPRRRRAHCTSARARVRCLRGWPRCSTPACMHASWSSSRRCSR
;
A
#
# COMPACT_ATOMS: atom_id res chain seq x y z
N MET A 1 2.72 -7.64 19.39
CA MET A 1 2.28 -6.24 19.16
C MET A 1 1.17 -6.28 18.13
N HIS A 2 -0.06 -5.88 18.46
CA HIS A 2 -1.15 -5.91 17.49
C HIS A 2 -1.01 -4.75 16.49
N PRO A 3 -1.05 -5.01 15.17
CA PRO A 3 -0.91 -3.95 14.18
C PRO A 3 -2.11 -3.00 14.24
N GLN A 4 -1.81 -1.70 14.27
CA GLN A 4 -2.82 -0.64 14.30
C GLN A 4 -3.40 -0.42 12.90
N VAL A 5 -4.72 -0.46 12.78
CA VAL A 5 -5.42 -0.08 11.53
C VAL A 5 -5.62 1.44 11.54
N VAL A 6 -5.11 2.13 10.51
CA VAL A 6 -5.20 3.57 10.34
C VAL A 6 -6.06 3.88 9.12
N LEU A 7 -7.20 4.53 9.35
CA LEU A 7 -8.09 4.97 8.30
C LEU A 7 -7.66 6.34 7.78
N VAL A 8 -7.43 6.47 6.47
CA VAL A 8 -7.04 7.72 5.83
C VAL A 8 -8.22 8.24 5.01
N PRO A 9 -8.62 9.52 5.19
CA PRO A 9 -9.77 10.10 4.49
C PRO A 9 -9.43 10.35 3.03
N THR A 10 -9.77 9.38 2.18
CA THR A 10 -9.49 9.43 0.74
C THR A 10 -10.50 8.57 -0.01
N GLU A 11 -11.07 9.11 -1.09
CA GLU A 11 -11.97 8.37 -1.97
C GLU A 11 -11.28 7.23 -2.73
N GLY A 12 -9.95 7.29 -2.90
CA GLY A 12 -9.19 6.21 -3.52
C GLY A 12 -9.37 4.90 -2.75
N VAL A 13 -9.48 3.78 -3.46
CA VAL A 13 -9.61 2.45 -2.85
C VAL A 13 -8.21 1.88 -2.66
N ASP A 14 -7.66 1.92 -1.44
CA ASP A 14 -6.33 1.38 -1.14
C ASP A 14 -6.22 0.80 0.28
N ALA A 15 -5.41 -0.23 0.43
CA ALA A 15 -4.99 -0.80 1.72
C ALA A 15 -3.54 -1.27 1.59
N PHE A 16 -2.74 -1.07 2.64
CA PHE A 16 -1.35 -1.51 2.66
C PHE A 16 -0.73 -1.56 4.06
N ALA A 17 0.13 -2.54 4.28
CA ALA A 17 1.10 -2.56 5.38
C ALA A 17 2.12 -1.41 5.30
N ALA A 18 2.38 -0.75 6.42
CA ALA A 18 3.20 0.47 6.48
C ALA A 18 4.10 0.54 7.73
N GLY A 19 5.40 0.39 7.53
CA GLY A 19 6.36 0.36 8.65
C GLY A 19 6.12 -0.86 9.56
N PRO A 20 6.55 -0.82 10.83
CA PRO A 20 6.66 -2.04 11.64
C PRO A 20 5.34 -2.61 12.17
N ALA A 21 4.25 -1.82 12.22
CA ALA A 21 3.01 -2.27 12.89
C ALA A 21 1.75 -1.48 12.47
N ARG A 22 1.66 -1.00 11.23
CA ARG A 22 0.48 -0.23 10.78
C ARG A 22 -0.11 -0.78 9.50
N ILE A 23 -1.43 -0.85 9.46
CA ILE A 23 -2.21 -1.18 8.26
C ILE A 23 -2.96 0.08 7.88
N VAL A 24 -2.57 0.68 6.76
CA VAL A 24 -3.23 1.86 6.24
C VAL A 24 -4.37 1.42 5.36
N VAL A 25 -5.55 1.97 5.60
CA VAL A 25 -6.78 1.69 4.84
C VAL A 25 -7.38 3.03 4.45
N THR A 26 -7.88 3.14 3.24
CA THR A 26 -8.61 4.35 2.83
C THR A 26 -10.10 4.25 3.15
N THR A 27 -10.75 5.41 3.37
CA THR A 27 -12.22 5.46 3.49
C THR A 27 -12.91 4.87 2.27
N GLY A 28 -12.40 5.13 1.06
CA GLY A 28 -12.90 4.52 -0.17
C GLY A 28 -12.83 2.99 -0.18
N MET A 29 -11.76 2.39 0.35
CA MET A 29 -11.66 0.93 0.50
C MET A 29 -12.67 0.40 1.50
N ARG A 30 -12.87 1.07 2.63
CA ARG A 30 -13.81 0.64 3.66
C ARG A 30 -15.26 0.65 3.15
N VAL A 31 -15.63 1.64 2.33
CA VAL A 31 -16.98 1.73 1.74
C VAL A 31 -17.19 0.71 0.62
N ALA A 32 -16.14 0.38 -0.14
CA ALA A 32 -16.24 -0.48 -1.31
C ALA A 32 -16.37 -1.98 -1.01
N LEU A 33 -16.04 -2.42 0.22
CA LEU A 33 -16.01 -3.83 0.60
C LEU A 33 -17.00 -4.11 1.74
N ASP A 34 -17.69 -5.23 1.66
CA ASP A 34 -18.44 -5.78 2.79
C ASP A 34 -17.53 -6.20 3.95
N ALA A 35 -18.13 -6.55 5.09
CA ALA A 35 -17.40 -6.88 6.31
C ALA A 35 -16.42 -8.05 6.13
N GLY A 36 -16.80 -9.09 5.39
CA GLY A 36 -15.97 -10.27 5.16
C GLY A 36 -14.76 -9.93 4.28
N ARG A 37 -15.01 -9.29 3.13
CA ARG A 37 -13.94 -8.87 2.20
C ARG A 37 -13.01 -7.84 2.82
N TYR A 38 -13.53 -6.98 3.69
CA TYR A 38 -12.70 -6.07 4.49
C TYR A 38 -11.82 -6.81 5.48
N ALA A 39 -12.38 -7.74 6.26
CA ALA A 39 -11.62 -8.55 7.21
C ALA A 39 -10.50 -9.34 6.50
N ALA A 40 -10.80 -9.92 5.34
CA ALA A 40 -9.85 -10.61 4.48
C ALA A 40 -8.73 -9.70 3.96
N THR A 41 -9.07 -8.44 3.63
CA THR A 41 -8.06 -7.44 3.25
C THR A 41 -7.16 -7.10 4.43
N ILE A 42 -7.72 -6.95 5.63
CA ILE A 42 -6.92 -6.73 6.85
C ILE A 42 -6.03 -7.95 7.14
N ALA A 43 -6.52 -9.17 7.01
CA ALA A 43 -5.73 -10.39 7.19
C ALA A 43 -4.55 -10.46 6.20
N HIS A 44 -4.78 -10.14 4.93
CA HIS A 44 -3.74 -10.02 3.91
C HIS A 44 -2.66 -8.99 4.31
N GLU A 45 -3.06 -7.78 4.73
CA GLU A 45 -2.09 -6.75 5.14
C GLU A 45 -1.39 -7.07 6.47
N ARG A 46 -2.04 -7.81 7.38
CA ARG A 46 -1.42 -8.33 8.61
C ARG A 46 -0.33 -9.34 8.29
N CYS A 47 -0.61 -10.27 7.38
CA CYS A 47 0.36 -11.26 6.92
C CYS A 47 1.64 -10.58 6.39
N HIS A 48 1.51 -9.48 5.64
CA HIS A 48 2.68 -8.69 5.21
C HIS A 48 3.54 -8.14 6.35
N LEU A 49 2.91 -7.71 7.45
CA LEU A 49 3.63 -7.21 8.63
C LEU A 49 4.27 -8.34 9.43
N GLU A 50 3.52 -9.41 9.70
CA GLU A 50 3.97 -10.56 10.49
C GLU A 50 5.11 -11.31 9.80
N GLY A 51 4.97 -11.54 8.49
CA GLY A 51 6.01 -12.15 7.65
C GLY A 51 7.16 -11.21 7.29
N ARG A 52 7.11 -9.93 7.72
CA ARG A 52 8.11 -8.89 7.39
C ARG A 52 8.41 -8.85 5.89
N HIS A 53 7.39 -9.01 5.07
CA HIS A 53 7.55 -9.23 3.62
C HIS A 53 8.26 -8.05 2.93
N HIS A 54 8.14 -6.83 3.47
CA HIS A 54 8.90 -5.67 2.98
C HIS A 54 10.42 -5.87 3.07
N ASP A 55 10.91 -6.56 4.11
CA ASP A 55 12.33 -6.77 4.37
C ASP A 55 12.85 -7.83 3.41
N LEU A 56 12.07 -8.90 3.24
CA LEU A 56 12.38 -10.00 2.34
C LEU A 56 12.47 -9.53 0.88
N VAL A 57 11.47 -8.79 0.39
CA VAL A 57 11.48 -8.20 -0.96
C VAL A 57 12.61 -7.17 -1.09
N GLY A 58 12.83 -6.35 -0.05
CA GLY A 58 13.93 -5.39 -0.02
C GLY A 58 15.31 -6.06 -0.11
N LEU A 59 15.49 -7.18 0.59
CA LEU A 59 16.71 -7.98 0.54
C LEU A 59 16.92 -8.60 -0.84
N ALA A 60 15.89 -9.19 -1.44
CA ALA A 60 15.97 -9.74 -2.80
C ALA A 60 16.36 -8.67 -3.82
N ARG A 61 15.77 -7.47 -3.72
CA ARG A 61 16.13 -6.33 -4.58
C ARG A 61 17.58 -5.88 -4.39
N ARG A 62 18.06 -5.77 -3.15
CA ARG A 62 19.47 -5.45 -2.87
C ARG A 62 20.42 -6.52 -3.42
N ALA A 63 20.08 -7.80 -3.25
CA ALA A 63 20.85 -8.90 -3.80
C ALA A 63 20.92 -8.82 -5.34
N SER A 64 19.82 -8.49 -6.01
CA SER A 64 19.82 -8.28 -7.47
C SER A 64 20.63 -7.07 -7.94
N ALA A 65 20.76 -6.05 -7.10
CA ALA A 65 21.61 -4.88 -7.40
C ALA A 65 23.10 -5.20 -7.27
N ILE A 66 23.46 -6.13 -6.39
CA ILE A 66 24.84 -6.64 -6.24
C ILE A 66 25.16 -7.68 -7.32
N HIS A 67 24.21 -8.59 -7.61
CA HIS A 67 24.38 -9.67 -8.56
C HIS A 67 23.19 -9.71 -9.55
N PRO A 68 23.34 -9.18 -10.78
CA PRO A 68 22.25 -9.04 -11.75
C PRO A 68 21.55 -10.35 -12.13
N LEU A 69 22.24 -11.51 -12.12
CA LEU A 69 21.62 -12.82 -12.34
C LEU A 69 20.50 -13.18 -11.34
N LEU A 70 20.41 -12.49 -10.19
CA LEU A 70 19.34 -12.68 -9.20
C LEU A 70 18.09 -11.85 -9.51
N ALA A 71 18.07 -11.02 -10.55
CA ALA A 71 16.89 -10.23 -10.91
C ALA A 71 15.59 -11.05 -11.09
N PRO A 72 15.61 -12.26 -11.70
CA PRO A 72 14.41 -13.12 -11.78
C PRO A 72 13.89 -13.55 -10.41
N MET A 73 14.78 -13.74 -9.42
CA MET A 73 14.44 -14.16 -8.07
C MET A 73 13.55 -13.13 -7.36
N VAL A 74 13.74 -11.83 -7.63
CA VAL A 74 12.93 -10.76 -7.05
C VAL A 74 11.44 -10.99 -7.34
N ARG A 75 11.10 -11.32 -8.59
CA ARG A 75 9.71 -11.58 -8.99
C ARG A 75 9.16 -12.84 -8.33
N HIS A 76 9.99 -13.86 -8.14
CA HIS A 76 9.58 -15.08 -7.47
C HIS A 76 9.28 -14.83 -5.98
N VAL A 77 10.16 -14.10 -5.30
CA VAL A 77 9.96 -13.69 -3.89
C VAL A 77 8.70 -12.84 -3.75
N GLU A 78 8.51 -11.83 -4.61
CA GLU A 78 7.28 -11.04 -4.62
C GLU A 78 6.04 -11.92 -4.81
N SER A 79 6.09 -12.90 -5.72
CA SER A 79 4.95 -13.80 -5.97
C SER A 79 4.63 -14.71 -4.79
N LEU A 80 5.65 -15.25 -4.12
CA LEU A 80 5.47 -16.09 -2.93
C LEU A 80 4.90 -15.30 -1.75
N VAL A 81 5.37 -14.08 -1.57
CA VAL A 81 4.87 -13.14 -0.56
C VAL A 81 3.39 -12.81 -0.76
N GLU A 82 2.98 -12.50 -1.99
CA GLU A 82 1.57 -12.23 -2.30
C GLU A 82 0.72 -13.49 -2.10
N ARG A 83 1.23 -14.65 -2.49
CA ARG A 83 0.53 -15.93 -2.31
C ARG A 83 0.31 -16.27 -0.83
N ALA A 84 1.31 -16.08 0.02
CA ALA A 84 1.16 -16.25 1.47
C ALA A 84 0.08 -15.31 2.05
N ALA A 85 0.07 -14.05 1.59
CA ALA A 85 -0.93 -13.07 2.02
C ALA A 85 -2.35 -13.38 1.49
N ASP A 86 -2.47 -13.99 0.31
CA ASP A 86 -3.75 -14.47 -0.21
C ASP A 86 -4.25 -15.73 0.49
N GLU A 87 -3.36 -16.62 0.93
CA GLU A 87 -3.71 -17.76 1.78
C GLU A 87 -4.27 -17.29 3.13
N ALA A 88 -3.61 -16.33 3.79
CA ALA A 88 -4.13 -15.72 5.03
C ALA A 88 -5.50 -15.04 4.84
N ALA A 89 -5.77 -14.49 3.66
CA ALA A 89 -7.07 -13.93 3.35
C ALA A 89 -8.14 -14.99 3.06
N ALA A 90 -7.75 -16.13 2.48
CA ALA A 90 -8.64 -17.26 2.25
C ALA A 90 -9.13 -17.83 3.58
N ASP A 91 -8.24 -17.96 4.56
CA ASP A 91 -8.57 -18.43 5.90
C ASP A 91 -9.60 -17.52 6.59
N ALA A 92 -9.53 -16.21 6.36
CA ALA A 92 -10.50 -15.24 6.88
C ALA A 92 -11.88 -15.29 6.19
N LEU A 93 -11.96 -15.81 4.97
CA LEU A 93 -13.22 -15.93 4.19
C LEU A 93 -13.76 -17.37 4.18
N SER A 94 -13.02 -18.33 4.72
CA SER A 94 -13.31 -19.77 4.67
C SER A 94 -13.43 -20.36 3.25
N ASP A 95 -13.08 -19.61 2.19
CA ASP A 95 -13.16 -20.04 0.78
C ASP A 95 -12.20 -19.26 -0.15
N ARG A 96 -11.38 -19.97 -0.95
CA ARG A 96 -10.48 -19.39 -1.96
C ARG A 96 -11.21 -18.66 -3.08
N ARG A 97 -12.42 -19.07 -3.48
CA ARG A 97 -13.18 -18.37 -4.53
C ARG A 97 -13.56 -16.97 -4.08
N GLN A 98 -13.80 -16.77 -2.79
CA GLN A 98 -14.10 -15.46 -2.24
C GLN A 98 -12.89 -14.52 -2.25
N VAL A 99 -11.65 -15.04 -2.23
CA VAL A 99 -10.43 -14.22 -2.40
C VAL A 99 -10.35 -13.64 -3.81
N ALA A 100 -10.62 -14.44 -4.84
CA ALA A 100 -10.65 -13.95 -6.23
C ALA A 100 -11.76 -12.90 -6.43
N GLN A 101 -12.94 -13.11 -5.83
CA GLN A 101 -14.03 -12.13 -5.85
C GLN A 101 -13.66 -10.84 -5.12
N ARG A 102 -13.05 -10.93 -3.92
CA ARG A 102 -12.52 -9.78 -3.17
C ARG A 102 -11.60 -8.94 -4.06
N ASP A 103 -10.67 -9.59 -4.76
CA ASP A 103 -9.73 -8.91 -5.64
C ASP A 103 -10.40 -8.26 -6.83
N TRP A 104 -11.40 -8.92 -7.42
CA TRP A 104 -12.22 -8.35 -8.47
C TRP A 104 -12.95 -7.10 -7.99
N HIS A 105 -13.66 -7.17 -6.86
CA HIS A 105 -14.38 -6.03 -6.28
C HIS A 105 -13.43 -4.87 -5.95
N ARG A 106 -12.28 -5.16 -5.35
CA ARG A 106 -11.24 -4.17 -5.06
C ARG A 106 -10.74 -3.49 -6.35
N ARG A 107 -10.46 -4.25 -7.39
CA ARG A 107 -10.01 -3.73 -8.69
C ARG A 107 -11.09 -2.92 -9.39
N ALA A 108 -12.35 -3.39 -9.36
CA ALA A 108 -13.50 -2.67 -9.92
C ALA A 108 -13.69 -1.33 -9.21
N ALA A 109 -13.67 -1.31 -7.88
CA ALA A 109 -13.80 -0.10 -7.09
C ALA A 109 -12.62 0.88 -7.34
N ARG A 110 -11.39 0.38 -7.49
CA ARG A 110 -10.23 1.20 -7.90
C ARG A 110 -10.39 1.82 -9.29
N ARG A 111 -11.08 1.15 -10.22
CA ARG A 111 -11.37 1.69 -11.57
C ARG A 111 -12.45 2.77 -11.54
N GLN A 112 -13.44 2.62 -10.67
CA GLN A 112 -14.55 3.57 -10.50
C GLN A 112 -14.18 4.80 -9.69
N ALA A 113 -13.12 4.73 -8.86
CA ALA A 113 -12.64 5.86 -8.09
C ALA A 113 -12.32 7.07 -9.00
N PRO A 114 -12.85 8.27 -8.70
CA PRO A 114 -12.79 9.42 -9.60
C PRO A 114 -11.33 9.79 -9.94
N ARG A 115 -10.97 9.67 -11.22
CA ARG A 115 -9.68 10.15 -11.76
C ARG A 115 -9.73 11.67 -11.93
N ARG A 116 -9.67 12.44 -10.84
CA ARG A 116 -9.49 13.90 -10.97
C ARG A 116 -8.08 14.17 -11.53
N ARG A 117 -8.01 14.71 -12.76
CA ARG A 117 -6.82 15.23 -13.45
C ARG A 117 -6.22 16.44 -12.71
N ARG A 118 -5.63 16.21 -11.54
CA ARG A 118 -4.68 17.13 -10.91
C ARG A 118 -3.47 16.29 -10.49
N ALA A 119 -2.26 16.75 -10.79
CA ALA A 119 -1.00 16.05 -10.52
C ALA A 119 -0.68 16.00 -9.01
N HIS A 120 -1.51 15.32 -8.22
CA HIS A 120 -1.26 14.99 -6.82
C HIS A 120 -0.99 13.48 -6.71
N CYS A 121 -0.19 13.06 -5.73
CA CYS A 121 -0.08 11.64 -5.37
C CYS A 121 -1.47 11.14 -4.95
N THR A 122 -2.20 10.51 -5.87
CA THR A 122 -3.62 10.20 -5.69
C THR A 122 -3.84 9.00 -4.77
N SER A 123 -2.92 8.02 -4.77
CA SER A 123 -3.02 6.86 -3.88
C SER A 123 -2.49 7.19 -2.48
N ALA A 124 -3.14 6.62 -1.46
CA ALA A 124 -2.68 6.72 -0.08
C ALA A 124 -1.25 6.16 0.07
N ARG A 125 -0.92 5.09 -0.66
CA ARG A 125 0.45 4.53 -0.68
C ARG A 125 1.48 5.52 -1.24
N ALA A 126 1.16 6.22 -2.33
CA ALA A 126 2.05 7.24 -2.89
C ALA A 126 2.24 8.42 -1.93
N ARG A 127 1.17 8.89 -1.29
CA ARG A 127 1.26 9.94 -0.26
C ARG A 127 2.10 9.52 0.93
N VAL A 128 1.90 8.32 1.48
CA VAL A 128 2.73 7.81 2.59
C VAL A 128 4.20 7.68 2.16
N ARG A 129 4.47 7.26 0.92
CA ARG A 129 5.83 7.22 0.38
C ARG A 129 6.45 8.61 0.27
N CYS A 130 5.71 9.60 -0.23
CA CYS A 130 6.15 10.99 -0.27
C CYS A 130 6.43 11.54 1.14
N LEU A 131 5.55 11.28 2.10
CA LEU A 131 5.75 11.69 3.50
C LEU A 131 6.99 11.05 4.15
N ARG A 132 7.32 9.81 3.77
CA ARG A 132 8.57 9.15 4.24
C ARG A 132 9.82 9.68 3.55
N GLY A 133 9.70 10.17 2.32
CA GLY A 133 10.81 10.72 1.53
C GLY A 133 11.06 12.21 1.74
N TRP A 134 10.18 12.93 2.46
CA TRP A 134 10.37 14.35 2.74
C TRP A 134 11.35 14.51 3.92
N PRO A 135 12.42 15.32 3.80
CA PRO A 135 13.28 15.60 4.93
C PRO A 135 12.43 16.24 6.04
N ARG A 136 12.53 15.70 7.25
CA ARG A 136 11.92 16.32 8.44
C ARG A 136 12.62 17.67 8.64
N CYS A 137 12.02 18.77 8.20
CA CYS A 137 12.48 20.09 8.60
C CYS A 137 12.17 20.26 10.09
N SER A 138 13.20 20.16 10.92
CA SER A 138 13.14 20.38 12.37
C SER A 138 13.45 21.83 12.76
N THR A 139 13.50 22.77 11.81
CA THR A 139 13.71 24.19 12.09
C THR A 139 12.40 24.98 12.13
N PRO A 140 12.15 25.83 13.16
CA PRO A 140 10.93 26.63 13.30
C PRO A 140 10.69 27.64 12.16
N ALA A 141 11.69 27.92 11.33
CA ALA A 141 11.63 28.90 10.25
C ALA A 141 10.71 28.49 9.07
N CYS A 142 10.35 27.21 8.93
CA CYS A 142 9.54 26.73 7.81
C CYS A 142 8.03 26.94 7.98
N MET A 143 7.55 27.35 9.16
CA MET A 143 6.11 27.51 9.42
C MET A 143 5.49 28.75 8.74
N HIS A 144 6.29 29.69 8.23
CA HIS A 144 5.80 30.92 7.57
C HIS A 144 5.97 30.96 6.05
N ALA A 145 6.56 29.95 5.41
CA ALA A 145 6.64 29.89 3.95
C ALA A 145 5.34 29.29 3.37
N SER A 146 4.25 30.03 3.52
CA SER A 146 2.98 29.78 2.85
C SER A 146 3.20 29.75 1.33
N TRP A 147 2.94 28.59 0.74
CA TRP A 147 2.25 28.45 -0.54
C TRP A 147 2.56 29.53 -1.60
N SER A 148 3.78 29.53 -2.15
CA SER A 148 4.04 30.23 -3.42
C SER A 148 4.01 29.24 -4.57
N SER A 149 2.84 29.16 -5.21
CA SER A 149 2.70 28.69 -6.58
C SER A 149 3.75 29.32 -7.51
N SER A 150 4.17 28.54 -8.50
CA SER A 150 4.83 28.92 -9.76
C SER A 150 6.30 28.51 -9.94
N ARG A 151 6.52 27.94 -11.15
CA ARG A 151 7.76 27.75 -11.93
C ARG A 151 8.21 26.28 -11.99
N ARG A 152 8.44 25.68 -13.16
CA ARG A 152 8.30 26.09 -14.57
C ARG A 152 8.51 24.78 -15.36
N CYS A 153 7.58 24.40 -16.25
CA CYS A 153 7.92 23.45 -17.31
C CYS A 153 8.92 24.14 -18.24
N SER A 154 10.05 23.50 -18.49
CA SER A 154 10.94 23.87 -19.58
C SER A 154 11.28 22.62 -20.39
N ARG A 155 10.69 22.65 -21.60
CA ARG A 155 10.98 21.95 -22.86
C ARG A 155 10.97 20.41 -22.86
#